data_AF-A0A514CFJ8-F1
#
_entry.id   AF-A0A514CFJ8-F1
#
_cell.length_a   1.000
_cell.length_b   1.000
_cell.length_c   1.000
_cell.angle_alpha   90.00
_cell.angle_beta   90.00
_cell.angle_gamma   90.00
#
_symmetry.space_group_name_H-M   'P 1'
#
loop_
_entity.id
_entity.type
_entity.pdbx_description
1 polymer ?
#
loop_
_entity_poly.entity_id
_entity_poly.type
_entity_poly.pdbx_seq_one_letter_code
_entity_poly.pdbx_strand_id
1 'polypeptide(L)'
;MLFYQFSGYLLPIVIAIDVLLILMLVYAMGSGRKFFLRLVSISAILIFIILGVFKWGFSRPSPIPSSPVEVNLENPFEEQKSVYLLDGNGDVFWKDHVPARAATIHTLESEGPQMDTLQIATYFGGEWYISHVDLSPLETKKVVLKEEHFEKMDVSTAVGSYYWTVLFWNYLSYALTMVFLLVLLLMFWRGKI
;
A
#
# COMPACT_ATOMS: atom_id res chain seq x y z
N MET A 1 -0.97 13.19 -5.30
CA MET A 1 0.06 12.85 -4.30
C MET A 1 0.07 11.33 -4.22
N LEU A 2 1.11 10.67 -4.77
CA LEU A 2 1.24 9.21 -4.77
C LEU A 2 1.53 8.75 -3.34
N PHE A 3 0.49 8.33 -2.61
CA PHE A 3 0.68 7.52 -1.41
C PHE A 3 0.96 6.09 -1.88
N TYR A 4 2.23 5.78 -2.12
CA TYR A 4 2.65 4.44 -2.53
C TYR A 4 2.43 3.47 -1.37
N GLN A 5 1.75 2.36 -1.67
CA GLN A 5 1.30 1.36 -0.70
C GLN A 5 2.31 0.21 -0.70
N PHE A 6 2.87 -0.14 0.45
CA PHE A 6 3.55 -1.43 0.58
C PHE A 6 2.52 -2.54 0.38
N SER A 7 2.91 -3.62 -0.30
CA SER A 7 2.03 -4.79 -0.39
C SER A 7 1.65 -5.24 1.02
N GLY A 8 0.37 -5.61 1.20
CA GLY A 8 -0.17 -6.05 2.49
C GLY A 8 0.61 -7.24 3.09
N TYR A 9 1.39 -7.96 2.27
CA TYR A 9 2.24 -9.08 2.65
C TYR A 9 3.57 -8.65 3.30
N LEU A 10 4.21 -7.59 2.80
CA LEU A 10 5.53 -7.16 3.30
C LEU A 10 5.43 -6.27 4.54
N LEU A 11 4.37 -5.48 4.62
CA LEU A 11 4.23 -4.47 5.64
C LEU A 11 4.14 -5.04 7.08
N PRO A 12 3.43 -6.15 7.37
CA PRO A 12 3.43 -6.77 8.69
C PRO A 12 4.83 -7.24 9.13
N ILE A 13 5.63 -7.77 8.21
CA ILE A 13 7.00 -8.23 8.47
C ILE A 13 7.88 -7.03 8.85
N VAL A 14 7.76 -5.95 8.09
CA VAL A 14 8.50 -4.70 8.34
C VAL A 14 8.14 -4.11 9.71
N ILE A 15 6.86 -4.09 10.07
CA ILE A 15 6.40 -3.65 11.39
C ILE A 15 6.94 -4.53 12.51
N ALA A 16 6.95 -5.85 12.34
CA ALA A 16 7.50 -6.77 13.33
C ALA A 16 8.99 -6.50 13.59
N ILE A 17 9.76 -6.20 12.54
CA ILE A 17 11.17 -5.83 12.67
C ILE A 17 11.31 -4.49 13.41
N ASP A 18 10.52 -3.47 13.04
CA ASP A 18 10.55 -2.16 13.71
C ASP A 18 10.23 -2.29 15.22
N VAL A 19 9.24 -3.10 15.59
CA VAL A 19 8.91 -3.39 17.00
C VAL A 19 10.06 -4.10 17.71
N LEU A 20 10.66 -5.11 17.08
CA LEU A 20 11.79 -5.84 17.65
C LEU A 20 12.98 -4.92 17.94
N LEU A 21 13.31 -4.01 17.01
CA LEU A 21 14.39 -3.03 17.18
C LEU A 21 14.12 -2.07 18.34
N ILE A 22 12.88 -1.60 18.49
CA ILE A 22 12.47 -0.74 19.61
C ILE A 22 12.61 -1.50 20.94
N LEU A 23 12.13 -2.74 21.00
CA LEU A 23 12.25 -3.59 22.20
C LEU A 23 13.71 -3.85 22.57
N MET A 24 14.58 -4.10 21.59
CA MET A 24 16.02 -4.27 21.83
C MET A 24 16.67 -3.00 22.40
N LEU A 25 16.31 -1.82 21.89
CA LEU A 25 16.78 -0.52 22.40
C LEU A 25 16.33 -0.28 23.85
N VAL A 26 15.05 -0.52 24.13
CA VAL A 26 14.48 -0.36 25.49
C VAL A 26 15.11 -1.35 26.47
N TYR A 27 15.28 -2.62 26.08
CA TYR A 27 15.93 -3.62 26.91
C TYR A 27 17.40 -3.26 27.19
N ALA A 28 18.13 -2.81 26.17
CA ALA A 28 19.51 -2.40 26.32
C ALA A 28 19.65 -1.23 27.32
N MET A 29 18.69 -0.29 27.35
CA MET A 29 18.68 0.83 28.30
C MET A 29 18.61 0.40 29.78
N GLY A 30 18.10 -0.80 30.05
CA GLY A 30 17.98 -1.39 31.40
C GLY A 30 19.19 -2.19 31.87
N SER A 31 20.07 -2.65 30.98
CA SER A 31 21.14 -3.62 31.34
C SER A 31 22.41 -3.00 31.96
N GLY A 32 22.54 -1.67 31.96
CA GLY A 32 23.66 -0.94 32.59
C GLY A 32 25.02 -1.05 31.89
N ARG A 33 25.19 -1.94 30.89
CA ARG A 33 26.45 -2.12 30.16
C ARG A 33 26.56 -1.14 28.98
N LYS A 34 27.32 -0.04 29.17
CA LYS A 34 27.51 1.03 28.17
C LYS A 34 28.01 0.53 26.80
N PHE A 35 28.92 -0.43 26.77
CA PHE A 35 29.45 -1.01 25.52
C PHE A 35 28.38 -1.78 24.75
N PHE A 36 27.63 -2.65 25.45
CA PHE A 36 26.54 -3.43 24.87
C PHE A 36 25.41 -2.52 24.36
N LEU A 37 25.08 -1.47 25.12
CA LEU A 37 24.12 -0.45 24.72
C LEU A 37 24.54 0.24 23.42
N ARG A 38 25.78 0.71 23.31
CA ARG A 38 26.28 1.36 22.09
C ARG A 38 26.24 0.43 20.88
N LEU A 39 26.63 -0.83 21.05
CA LEU A 39 26.64 -1.81 19.96
C LEU A 39 25.20 -2.07 19.48
N VAL A 40 24.26 -2.32 20.39
CA VAL A 40 22.84 -2.52 20.07
C VAL A 40 22.23 -1.28 19.43
N SER A 41 22.53 -0.09 19.93
CA SER A 41 22.02 1.17 19.35
C SER A 41 22.55 1.43 17.95
N ILE A 42 23.85 1.22 17.71
CA ILE A 42 24.44 1.37 16.37
C ILE A 42 23.82 0.35 15.40
N SER A 43 23.72 -0.92 15.80
CA SER A 43 23.08 -1.95 14.98
C SER A 43 21.62 -1.63 14.68
N ALA A 44 20.85 -1.17 15.67
CA ALA A 44 19.45 -0.80 15.48
C ALA A 44 19.29 0.40 14.53
N ILE A 45 20.13 1.42 14.67
CA ILE A 45 20.16 2.58 13.76
C ILE A 45 20.51 2.13 12.34
N LEU A 46 21.52 1.28 12.19
CA LEU A 46 21.98 0.81 10.88
C LEU A 46 20.89 -0.02 10.18
N ILE A 47 20.24 -0.93 10.91
CA ILE A 47 19.12 -1.72 10.38
C ILE A 47 17.94 -0.80 10.06
N PHE A 48 17.63 0.19 10.89
CA PHE A 48 16.55 1.14 10.63
C PHE A 48 16.82 1.99 9.37
N ILE A 49 18.07 2.43 9.16
CA ILE A 49 18.48 3.14 7.94
C ILE A 49 18.39 2.21 6.74
N ILE A 50 18.89 0.97 6.83
CA ILE A 50 18.80 -0.01 5.75
C ILE A 50 17.33 -0.30 5.40
N LEU A 51 16.46 -0.46 6.39
CA LEU A 51 15.03 -0.63 6.19
C LEU A 51 14.39 0.63 5.61
N GLY A 52 14.81 1.83 6.02
CA GLY A 52 14.35 3.09 5.43
C GLY A 52 14.75 3.22 3.96
N VAL A 53 15.99 2.87 3.63
CA VAL A 53 16.50 2.85 2.25
C VAL A 53 15.84 1.74 1.44
N PHE A 54 15.60 0.57 2.03
CA PHE A 54 14.85 -0.52 1.41
C PHE A 54 13.40 -0.09 1.16
N LYS A 55 12.74 0.53 2.16
CA LYS A 55 11.40 1.09 2.03
C LYS A 55 11.35 2.10 0.88
N TRP A 56 12.37 2.96 0.76
CA TRP A 56 12.46 3.94 -0.32
C TRP A 56 12.86 3.34 -1.68
N GLY A 57 13.70 2.31 -1.70
CA GLY A 57 14.21 1.66 -2.91
C GLY A 57 13.23 0.69 -3.54
N PHE A 58 12.53 -0.10 -2.73
CA PHE A 58 11.41 -0.96 -3.16
C PHE A 58 10.08 -0.18 -3.29
N SER A 59 10.06 1.11 -2.95
CA SER A 59 9.00 2.03 -3.38
C SER A 59 9.24 2.61 -4.78
N ARG A 60 10.29 2.18 -5.47
CA ARG A 60 10.51 2.49 -6.88
C ARG A 60 10.08 1.29 -7.72
N PRO A 61 9.43 1.52 -8.87
CA PRO A 61 9.05 0.45 -9.78
C PRO A 61 10.28 -0.38 -10.14
N SER A 62 10.07 -1.69 -10.25
CA SER A 62 11.10 -2.66 -10.56
C SER A 62 11.76 -2.30 -11.91
N PRO A 63 13.07 -2.53 -12.11
CA PRO A 63 13.71 -2.34 -13.42
C PRO A 63 13.26 -3.37 -14.48
N ILE A 64 12.26 -4.21 -14.16
CA ILE A 64 11.65 -5.15 -15.09
C ILE A 64 10.89 -4.36 -16.16
N PRO A 65 11.03 -4.68 -17.46
CA PRO A 65 10.27 -4.02 -18.51
C PRO A 65 8.76 -4.26 -18.28
N SER A 66 8.07 -3.22 -17.81
CA SER A 66 6.61 -3.19 -17.68
C SER A 66 5.99 -3.00 -19.07
N SER A 67 4.91 -3.72 -19.36
CA SER A 67 4.02 -3.38 -20.47
C SER A 67 2.91 -2.49 -19.90
N PRO A 68 2.93 -1.17 -20.12
CA PRO A 68 1.90 -0.30 -19.59
C PRO A 68 0.55 -0.61 -20.25
N VAL A 69 -0.48 -0.85 -19.44
CA VAL A 69 -1.85 -1.04 -19.90
C VAL A 69 -2.65 0.18 -19.48
N GLU A 70 -3.28 0.84 -20.45
CA GLU A 70 -4.15 1.98 -20.16
C GLU A 70 -5.59 1.50 -19.93
N VAL A 71 -6.19 1.91 -18.81
CA VAL A 71 -7.59 1.67 -18.51
C VAL A 71 -8.30 3.02 -18.45
N ASN A 72 -9.28 3.22 -19.32
CA ASN A 72 -10.10 4.41 -19.40
C ASN A 72 -11.45 4.16 -18.71
N LEU A 73 -11.66 4.76 -17.55
CA LEU A 73 -12.88 4.70 -16.77
C LEU A 73 -13.80 5.87 -17.15
N GLU A 74 -14.94 5.59 -17.76
CA GLU A 74 -15.93 6.59 -18.13
C GLU A 74 -17.11 6.57 -17.17
N ASN A 75 -17.40 7.72 -16.55
CA ASN A 75 -18.56 7.90 -15.68
C ASN A 75 -19.66 8.67 -16.41
N PRO A 76 -20.75 8.00 -16.84
CA PRO A 76 -21.87 8.67 -17.50
C PRO A 76 -22.82 9.36 -16.52
N PHE A 77 -22.68 9.15 -15.21
CA PHE A 77 -23.60 9.69 -14.20
C PHE A 77 -23.31 11.16 -13.90
N GLU A 78 -24.33 11.86 -13.39
CA GLU A 78 -24.23 13.25 -12.92
C GLU A 78 -23.51 13.38 -11.57
N GLU A 79 -23.27 12.25 -10.91
CA GLU A 79 -22.57 12.17 -9.64
C GLU A 79 -21.21 11.49 -9.81
N GLN A 80 -20.27 11.83 -8.93
CA GLN A 80 -19.00 11.15 -8.84
C GLN A 80 -19.18 9.69 -8.45
N LYS A 81 -18.40 8.78 -9.05
CA LYS A 81 -18.40 7.36 -8.71
C LYS A 81 -17.07 6.94 -8.10
N SER A 82 -17.14 6.28 -6.95
CA SER A 82 -15.99 5.59 -6.38
C SER A 82 -15.78 4.26 -7.11
N VAL A 83 -14.53 3.99 -7.47
CA VAL A 83 -14.10 2.77 -8.13
C VAL A 83 -12.97 2.16 -7.33
N TYR A 84 -13.02 0.84 -7.14
CA TYR A 84 -11.97 0.06 -6.50
C TYR A 84 -11.37 -0.89 -7.54
N LEU A 85 -10.05 -0.89 -7.64
CA LEU A 85 -9.31 -1.82 -8.50
C LEU A 85 -8.83 -2.99 -7.65
N LEU A 86 -9.21 -4.18 -8.07
CA LEU A 86 -8.93 -5.45 -7.43
C LEU A 86 -8.01 -6.26 -8.35
N ASP A 87 -7.06 -6.97 -7.75
CA ASP A 87 -6.17 -7.89 -8.48
C ASP A 87 -6.90 -9.21 -8.81
N GLY A 88 -6.19 -10.14 -9.47
CA GLY A 88 -6.73 -11.46 -9.81
C GLY A 88 -7.15 -12.31 -8.60
N ASN A 89 -6.71 -11.97 -7.39
CA ASN A 89 -7.09 -12.66 -6.15
C ASN A 89 -8.32 -12.02 -5.48
N GLY A 90 -8.81 -10.88 -6.01
CA GLY A 90 -9.90 -10.11 -5.42
C GLY A 90 -9.45 -9.15 -4.32
N ASP A 91 -8.14 -8.94 -4.15
CA ASP A 91 -7.60 -7.97 -3.19
C ASP A 91 -7.62 -6.58 -3.80
N VAL A 92 -8.19 -5.61 -3.07
CA VAL A 92 -8.19 -4.21 -3.50
C VAL A 92 -6.78 -3.64 -3.33
N PHE A 93 -6.20 -3.09 -4.40
CA PHE A 93 -4.90 -2.41 -4.35
C PHE A 93 -5.00 -0.92 -4.67
N TRP A 94 -6.11 -0.45 -5.22
CA TRP A 94 -6.30 0.96 -5.54
C TRP A 94 -7.75 1.40 -5.38
N LYS A 95 -7.93 2.67 -4.99
CA LYS A 95 -9.22 3.35 -4.96
C LYS A 95 -9.11 4.64 -5.74
N ASP A 96 -10.06 4.87 -6.63
CA ASP A 96 -10.19 6.13 -7.35
C ASP A 96 -11.61 6.70 -7.28
N HIS A 97 -11.75 7.97 -7.70
CA HIS A 97 -13.05 8.62 -7.84
C HIS A 97 -13.17 9.27 -9.21
N VAL A 98 -14.00 8.68 -10.07
CA VAL A 98 -14.24 9.19 -11.42
C VAL A 98 -15.28 10.32 -11.35
N PRO A 99 -14.94 11.56 -11.76
CA PRO A 99 -15.85 12.70 -11.66
C PRO A 99 -17.13 12.49 -12.49
N ALA A 100 -18.18 13.24 -12.17
CA ALA A 100 -19.42 13.24 -12.93
C ALA A 100 -19.19 13.59 -14.40
N ARG A 101 -19.80 12.84 -15.32
CA ARG A 101 -19.72 13.05 -16.77
C ARG A 101 -18.28 13.23 -17.28
N ALA A 102 -17.35 12.49 -16.70
CA ALA A 102 -15.93 12.56 -17.03
C ALA A 102 -15.35 11.17 -17.30
N ALA A 103 -14.19 11.18 -17.92
CA ALA A 103 -13.37 10.00 -18.11
C ALA A 103 -12.02 10.18 -17.40
N THR A 104 -11.52 9.13 -16.79
CA THR A 104 -10.21 9.12 -16.13
C THR A 104 -9.39 7.96 -16.68
N ILE A 105 -8.19 8.27 -17.15
CA ILE A 105 -7.26 7.28 -17.72
C ILE A 105 -6.24 6.93 -16.65
N HIS A 106 -6.11 5.64 -16.38
CA HIS A 106 -5.08 5.07 -15.52
C HIS A 106 -4.11 4.26 -16.36
N THR A 107 -2.83 4.56 -16.23
CA THR A 107 -1.77 3.69 -16.73
C THR A 107 -1.41 2.72 -15.62
N LEU A 108 -1.69 1.44 -15.83
CA LEU A 108 -1.33 0.36 -14.93
C LEU A 108 -0.07 -0.31 -15.47
N GLU A 109 0.96 -0.36 -14.63
CA GLU A 109 2.18 -1.11 -14.93
C GLU A 109 1.98 -2.55 -14.44
N SER A 110 1.83 -3.47 -15.38
CA SER A 110 1.79 -4.90 -15.05
C SER A 110 3.21 -5.37 -14.76
N GLU A 111 3.55 -5.51 -13.48
CA GLU A 111 4.80 -6.12 -13.02
C GLU A 111 4.62 -7.63 -12.85
N GLY A 112 4.85 -8.40 -13.92
CA GLY A 112 4.95 -9.86 -13.88
C GLY A 112 3.93 -10.61 -14.76
N PRO A 113 4.15 -11.92 -14.99
CA PRO A 113 3.40 -12.72 -15.97
C PRO A 113 1.99 -13.16 -15.50
N GLN A 114 1.34 -12.44 -14.57
CA GLN A 114 0.10 -12.91 -13.90
C GLN A 114 -1.00 -11.85 -13.70
N MET A 115 -0.81 -10.57 -14.04
CA MET A 115 -1.94 -9.63 -14.07
C MET A 115 -2.65 -9.72 -15.42
N ASP A 116 -3.26 -10.86 -15.69
CA ASP A 116 -4.08 -11.06 -16.89
C ASP A 116 -5.49 -10.48 -16.67
N THR A 117 -5.91 -10.39 -15.41
CA THR A 117 -7.26 -9.96 -15.03
C THR A 117 -7.22 -8.86 -13.99
N LEU A 118 -7.79 -7.71 -14.35
CA LEU A 118 -8.12 -6.62 -13.45
C LEU A 118 -9.60 -6.71 -13.11
N GLN A 119 -9.94 -6.63 -11.84
CA GLN A 119 -11.33 -6.53 -11.40
C GLN A 119 -11.61 -5.09 -11.00
N ILE A 120 -12.74 -4.55 -11.45
CA ILE A 120 -13.18 -3.19 -11.16
C ILE A 120 -14.47 -3.28 -10.38
N ALA A 121 -14.45 -2.87 -9.11
CA ALA A 121 -15.62 -2.85 -8.28
C ALA A 121 -16.18 -1.44 -8.09
N THR A 122 -17.50 -1.31 -8.14
CA THR A 122 -18.21 -0.06 -7.86
C THR A 122 -19.56 -0.33 -7.20
N TYR A 123 -20.19 0.72 -6.69
CA TYR A 123 -21.42 0.64 -5.92
C TYR A 123 -22.58 1.29 -6.68
N PHE A 124 -23.61 0.50 -6.95
CA PHE A 124 -24.84 0.94 -7.62
C PHE A 124 -26.04 0.62 -6.75
N GLY A 125 -26.90 1.61 -6.51
CA GLY A 125 -28.22 1.37 -5.92
C GLY A 125 -28.24 0.70 -4.53
N GLY A 126 -27.14 0.71 -3.78
CA GLY A 126 -27.07 0.00 -2.48
C GLY A 126 -26.36 -1.36 -2.54
N GLU A 127 -25.81 -1.76 -3.68
CA GLU A 127 -25.15 -3.05 -3.86
C GLU A 127 -23.82 -2.94 -4.59
N TRP A 128 -22.95 -3.93 -4.37
CA TRP A 128 -21.63 -4.02 -4.98
C TRP A 128 -21.68 -4.77 -6.31
N TYR A 129 -20.92 -4.26 -7.27
CA TYR A 129 -20.86 -4.76 -8.64
C TYR A 129 -19.40 -4.81 -9.12
N ILE A 130 -19.03 -5.85 -9.87
CA ILE A 130 -17.68 -6.06 -10.40
C ILE A 130 -17.72 -6.20 -11.93
N SER A 131 -16.75 -5.60 -12.61
CA SER A 131 -16.42 -5.86 -14.01
C SER A 131 -15.02 -6.47 -14.10
N HIS A 132 -14.86 -7.47 -14.96
CA HIS A 132 -13.56 -8.07 -15.25
C HIS A 132 -12.97 -7.43 -16.51
N VAL A 133 -11.72 -7.00 -16.44
CA VAL A 133 -10.99 -6.37 -17.54
C VAL A 133 -9.76 -7.21 -17.82
N ASP A 134 -9.70 -7.75 -19.03
CA ASP A 134 -8.53 -8.45 -19.55
C ASP A 134 -7.44 -7.42 -19.88
N LEU A 135 -6.29 -7.53 -19.20
CA LEU A 135 -5.15 -6.64 -19.32
C LEU A 135 -4.17 -7.03 -20.45
N SER A 136 -4.59 -7.88 -21.39
CA SER A 136 -3.78 -8.28 -22.53
C SER A 136 -3.10 -7.08 -23.25
N PRO A 137 -1.79 -7.16 -23.55
CA PRO A 137 -0.87 -6.00 -23.64
C PRO A 137 -0.92 -5.17 -24.93
N LEU A 138 -2.06 -5.04 -25.60
CA LEU A 138 -2.11 -4.43 -26.94
C LEU A 138 -3.08 -3.25 -27.10
N GLU A 139 -3.99 -2.97 -26.15
CA GLU A 139 -5.01 -1.93 -26.34
C GLU A 139 -5.43 -1.22 -25.05
N THR A 140 -5.74 0.07 -25.15
CA THR A 140 -6.43 0.84 -24.10
C THR A 140 -7.79 0.21 -23.82
N LYS A 141 -8.02 -0.20 -22.56
CA LYS A 141 -9.26 -0.85 -22.13
C LYS A 141 -10.26 0.20 -21.68
N LYS A 142 -11.39 0.30 -22.38
CA LYS A 142 -12.46 1.23 -22.01
C LYS A 142 -13.49 0.53 -21.13
N VAL A 143 -13.79 1.14 -19.98
CA VAL A 143 -14.77 0.64 -19.01
C VAL A 143 -15.77 1.75 -18.73
N VAL A 144 -17.03 1.52 -19.11
CA VAL A 144 -18.11 2.49 -18.84
C VAL A 144 -18.80 2.06 -17.55
N LEU A 145 -18.77 2.93 -16.54
CA LEU A 145 -19.40 2.70 -15.24
C LEU A 145 -20.92 2.72 -15.41
N LYS A 146 -21.51 1.56 -15.68
CA LYS A 146 -22.95 1.34 -15.72
C LYS A 146 -23.24 -0.05 -15.19
N GLU A 147 -24.33 -0.17 -14.42
CA GLU A 147 -24.74 -1.43 -13.80
C GLU A 147 -24.85 -2.58 -14.81
N GLU A 148 -25.34 -2.32 -16.02
CA GLU A 148 -25.50 -3.32 -17.10
C GLU A 148 -24.18 -3.98 -17.56
N HIS A 149 -23.03 -3.36 -17.31
CA HIS A 149 -21.72 -3.89 -17.67
C HIS A 149 -21.03 -4.62 -16.51
N PHE A 150 -21.66 -4.69 -15.34
CA PHE A 150 -21.06 -5.24 -14.14
C PHE A 150 -21.94 -6.36 -13.59
N GLU A 151 -21.29 -7.33 -12.98
CA GLU A 151 -21.95 -8.44 -12.29
C GLU A 151 -22.09 -8.13 -10.81
N LYS A 152 -23.27 -8.39 -10.25
CA LYS A 152 -23.51 -8.22 -8.82
C LYS A 152 -22.65 -9.21 -8.03
N MET A 153 -21.76 -8.70 -7.19
CA MET A 153 -20.88 -9.52 -6.36
C MET A 153 -20.50 -8.76 -5.09
N ASP A 154 -20.59 -9.44 -3.95
CA ASP A 154 -20.27 -8.81 -2.66
C ASP A 154 -18.75 -8.74 -2.47
N VAL A 155 -18.22 -7.52 -2.55
CA VAL A 155 -16.80 -7.20 -2.26
C VAL A 155 -16.62 -6.41 -0.97
N SER A 156 -17.67 -6.28 -0.15
CA SER A 156 -17.64 -5.47 1.08
C SER A 156 -16.49 -5.84 2.01
N THR A 157 -16.16 -7.14 2.10
CA THR A 157 -15.03 -7.64 2.90
C THR A 157 -13.69 -7.17 2.35
N ALA A 158 -13.47 -7.24 1.02
CA ALA A 158 -12.23 -6.80 0.38
C ALA A 158 -12.06 -5.27 0.43
N VAL A 159 -13.15 -4.52 0.24
CA VAL A 159 -13.14 -3.05 0.37
C VAL A 159 -12.94 -2.63 1.83
N GLY A 160 -13.56 -3.32 2.78
CA GLY A 160 -13.39 -3.09 4.20
C GLY A 160 -11.98 -3.41 4.68
N SER A 161 -11.42 -4.53 4.22
CA SER A 161 -10.05 -4.92 4.54
C SER A 161 -9.04 -3.93 3.96
N TYR A 162 -9.27 -3.38 2.76
CA TYR A 162 -8.43 -2.32 2.18
C TYR A 162 -8.30 -1.11 3.08
N TYR A 163 -9.43 -0.61 3.60
CA TYR A 163 -9.42 0.57 4.47
C TYR A 163 -8.54 0.34 5.71
N TRP A 164 -8.67 -0.81 6.36
CA TRP A 164 -7.83 -1.18 7.50
C TRP A 164 -6.38 -1.47 7.08
N THR A 165 -6.18 -2.22 6.01
CA THR A 165 -4.87 -2.74 5.64
C THR A 165 -3.98 -1.67 5.02
N VAL A 166 -4.56 -0.64 4.42
CA VAL A 166 -3.77 0.44 3.81
C VAL A 166 -3.62 1.62 4.76
N LEU A 167 -4.71 2.09 5.39
CA LEU A 167 -4.60 3.28 6.23
C LEU A 167 -3.96 2.96 7.58
N PHE A 168 -4.51 2.01 8.33
CA PHE A 168 -4.03 1.75 9.70
C PHE A 168 -2.56 1.32 9.71
N TRP A 169 -2.20 0.43 8.80
CA TRP A 169 -0.87 -0.14 8.69
C TRP A 169 0.20 0.87 8.23
N ASN A 170 -0.12 1.76 7.29
CA ASN A 170 0.78 2.87 6.94
C ASN A 170 0.94 3.84 8.11
N TYR A 171 -0.16 4.24 8.77
CA TYR A 171 -0.09 5.10 9.95
C TYR A 171 0.69 4.46 11.10
N LEU A 172 0.55 3.15 11.30
CA LEU A 172 1.28 2.42 12.34
C LEU A 172 2.78 2.37 12.04
N SER A 173 3.17 2.14 10.79
CA SER A 173 4.57 2.20 10.36
C SER A 173 5.19 3.59 10.59
N TYR A 174 4.47 4.66 10.27
CA TYR A 174 4.92 6.02 10.56
C TYR A 174 4.98 6.30 12.07
N ALA A 175 3.99 5.85 12.84
CA ALA A 175 3.98 6.01 14.29
C ALA A 175 5.17 5.30 14.95
N LEU A 176 5.50 4.07 14.52
CA LEU A 176 6.66 3.32 15.01
C LEU A 176 7.98 4.03 14.68
N THR A 177 8.08 4.61 13.48
CA THR A 177 9.24 5.43 13.10
C THR A 177 9.40 6.64 14.03
N MET A 178 8.31 7.32 14.37
CA MET A 178 8.35 8.44 15.31
C MET A 178 8.72 8.02 16.73
N VAL A 179 8.20 6.87 17.20
CA VAL A 179 8.57 6.30 18.49
C VAL A 179 10.06 5.95 18.54
N PHE A 180 10.59 5.33 17.48
CA PHE A 180 12.02 5.02 17.37
C PHE A 180 12.88 6.29 17.48
N LEU A 181 12.54 7.34 16.72
CA LEU A 181 13.25 8.62 16.77
C LEU A 181 13.20 9.26 18.16
N LEU A 182 12.04 9.19 18.83
CA LEU A 182 11.87 9.73 20.17
C LEU A 182 12.71 8.97 21.21
N VAL A 183 12.74 7.63 21.14
CA VAL A 183 13.60 6.80 22.00
C VAL A 183 15.07 7.16 21.77
N LEU A 184 15.48 7.31 20.51
CA LEU A 184 16.84 7.65 20.13
C LEU A 184 17.24 9.05 20.64
N LEU A 185 16.37 10.05 20.48
CA LEU A 185 16.58 11.40 21.02
C LEU A 185 16.70 11.40 22.55
N LEU A 186 15.84 10.64 23.25
CA LEU A 186 15.93 10.49 24.70
C LEU A 186 17.25 9.82 25.14
N MET A 187 17.76 8.86 24.36
CA MET A 187 19.05 8.23 24.64
C MET A 187 20.22 9.21 24.46
N PHE A 188 20.19 10.05 23.42
CA PHE A 188 21.15 11.13 23.21
C PHE A 188 21.09 12.17 24.35
N TRP A 189 19.90 12.63 24.72
CA TRP A 189 19.72 13.61 25.80
C TRP A 189 20.29 13.09 27.12
N ARG A 190 20.09 11.80 27.43
CA ARG A 190 20.57 11.18 28.67
C ARG A 190 22.05 10.80 28.65
N GLY A 191 22.79 11.11 27.57
CA GLY A 191 24.21 10.78 27.41
C GLY A 191 24.48 9.27 27.51
N LYS A 192 23.48 8.44 27.17
CA LYS A 192 23.59 6.98 27.25
C LYS A 192 24.30 6.41 26.02
N ILE A 193 24.19 7.06 24.88
CA ILE A 193 24.97 6.83 23.66
C ILE A 193 26.07 7.89 23.62
#